data_AF-A0A7C6U1P2-F1
#
_entry.id   AF-A0A7C6U1P2-F1
#
_cell.length_a   1.000
_cell.length_b   1.000
_cell.length_c   1.000
_cell.angle_alpha   90.00
_cell.angle_beta   90.00
_cell.angle_gamma   90.00
#
_symmetry.space_group_name_H-M   'P 1'
#
loop_
_entity.id
_entity.type
_entity.pdbx_description
1 polymer ?
#
loop_
_entity_poly.entity_id
_entity_poly.type
_entity_poly.pdbx_seq_one_letter_code
_entity_poly.pdbx_strand_id
1 'polypeptide(L)' 'GTYSLEVFKNLGQMYVDDVRFTKNIDKFGQGLAKFMSDAMAVYAENKK' A
#
# COMPACT_ATOMS: atom_id res chain seq x y z
N GLY A 1 13.37 0.42 16.35
CA GLY A 1 12.13 1.10 15.95
C GLY A 1 11.15 0.04 15.51
N THR A 2 10.02 -0.08 16.19
CA THR A 2 8.98 -1.08 15.90
C THR A 2 8.16 -0.57 14.71
N TYR A 3 8.25 -1.27 13.58
CA TYR A 3 7.41 -0.99 12.43
C TYR A 3 6.04 -1.64 12.66
N SER A 4 5.03 -0.83 13.01
CA SER A 4 3.70 -1.34 13.33
C SER A 4 2.91 -1.71 12.07
N LEU A 5 1.94 -2.61 12.22
CA LEU A 5 1.01 -2.96 11.14
C LEU A 5 0.19 -1.75 10.67
N GLU A 6 -0.01 -0.77 11.55
CA GLU A 6 -0.66 0.50 11.20
C GLU A 6 0.20 1.35 10.27
N VAL A 7 1.50 1.49 10.55
CA VAL A 7 2.44 2.18 9.66
C VAL A 7 2.54 1.45 8.32
N PHE A 8 2.52 0.11 8.34
CA PHE A 8 2.47 -0.69 7.12
C PHE A 8 1.23 -0.37 6.28
N LYS A 9 0.03 -0.39 6.87
CA LYS A 9 -1.22 -0.05 6.17
C LYS A 9 -1.19 1.38 5.61
N ASN A 10 -0.73 2.35 6.39
CA ASN A 10 -0.64 3.75 5.96
C ASN A 10 0.35 3.94 4.81
N LEU A 11 1.42 3.14 4.74
CA LEU A 11 2.34 3.14 3.60
C LEU A 11 1.65 2.67 2.31
N GLY A 12 0.81 1.63 2.40
CA GLY A 12 0.02 1.16 1.26
C GLY A 12 -0.93 2.25 0.75
N GLN A 13 -1.59 2.95 1.65
CA GLN A 13 -2.49 4.06 1.31
C GLN A 13 -1.76 5.19 0.55
N MET A 14 -0.52 5.51 0.95
CA MET A 14 0.32 6.50 0.26
C MET A 14 0.58 6.16 -1.21
N TYR A 15 0.61 4.87 -1.57
CA TYR A 15 0.80 4.45 -2.96
C TYR A 15 -0.34 4.88 -3.88
N VAL A 16 -1.55 5.04 -3.34
CA VAL A 16 -2.75 5.42 -4.08
C VAL A 16 -3.04 6.92 -3.94
N ASP A 17 -2.78 7.48 -2.75
CA ASP A 17 -3.06 8.89 -2.47
C ASP A 17 -2.09 9.84 -3.20
N ASP A 18 -0.83 9.43 -3.38
CA ASP A 18 0.15 10.21 -4.13
C ASP A 18 0.37 9.63 -5.54
N VAL A 19 -0.06 10.43 -6.53
CA VAL A 19 0.01 10.11 -7.96
C VAL A 19 1.42 9.76 -8.44
N ARG A 20 2.47 10.25 -7.76
CA ARG A 20 3.87 9.94 -8.11
C ARG A 20 4.18 8.48 -7.82
N PHE A 21 3.71 7.96 -6.68
CA PHE A 21 3.86 6.56 -6.32
C PHE A 21 2.96 5.69 -7.18
N THR A 22 1.69 6.09 -7.38
CA THR A 22 0.77 5.37 -8.27
C THR A 22 1.38 5.22 -9.66
N LYS A 23 1.85 6.31 -10.27
CA LYS A 23 2.49 6.28 -11.60
C LYS A 23 3.78 5.48 -11.64
N ASN A 24 4.54 5.41 -10.55
CA ASN A 24 5.77 4.63 -10.51
C ASN A 24 5.50 3.14 -10.35
N ILE A 25 4.52 2.77 -9.54
CA ILE A 25 4.15 1.38 -9.29
C ILE A 25 3.34 0.83 -10.47
N ASP A 26 2.40 1.61 -11.01
CA ASP A 26 1.56 1.17 -12.14
C ASP A 26 2.33 1.00 -13.46
N LYS A 27 3.60 1.44 -13.53
CA LYS A 27 4.52 1.10 -14.64
C LYS A 27 4.70 -0.41 -14.81
N PHE A 28 4.56 -1.17 -13.73
CA PHE A 28 4.69 -2.63 -13.73
C PHE A 28 3.34 -3.35 -13.95
N GLY A 29 2.23 -2.61 -13.97
CA GLY A 29 0.89 -3.13 -14.20
C GLY A 29 -0.18 -2.12 -13.80
N GLN A 30 -1.17 -1.90 -14.65
CA GLN A 30 -2.25 -0.95 -14.36
C GLN A 30 -3.02 -1.37 -13.11
N GLY A 31 -3.17 -0.46 -12.14
CA GLY A 31 -3.86 -0.74 -10.88
C GLY A 31 -3.03 -1.54 -9.86
N LEU A 32 -1.73 -1.76 -10.11
CA LEU A 32 -0.85 -2.47 -9.18
C LEU A 32 -0.71 -1.73 -7.85
N ALA A 33 -0.63 -0.39 -7.86
CA ALA A 33 -0.55 0.40 -6.63
C ALA A 33 -1.76 0.16 -5.72
N LYS A 34 -2.95 0.09 -6.32
CA LYS A 34 -4.20 -0.20 -5.61
C LYS A 34 -4.23 -1.63 -5.08
N PHE A 35 -3.85 -2.60 -5.90
CA PHE A 35 -3.74 -4.00 -5.47
C PHE A 35 -2.81 -4.17 -4.27
N MET A 36 -1.64 -3.52 -4.29
CA MET A 36 -0.70 -3.54 -3.17
C MET A 36 -1.29 -2.90 -1.92
N SER A 37 -1.91 -1.72 -2.04
CA SER A 37 -2.58 -1.06 -0.91
C SER A 37 -3.64 -1.95 -0.26
N ASP A 38 -4.51 -2.56 -1.07
CA ASP A 38 -5.58 -3.43 -0.60
C ASP A 38 -5.00 -4.68 0.10
N ALA A 39 -3.98 -5.31 -0.48
CA ALA A 39 -3.31 -6.47 0.11
C ALA A 39 -2.64 -6.12 1.45
N MET A 40 -2.02 -4.95 1.55
CA MET A 40 -1.38 -4.47 2.77
C MET A 40 -2.40 -4.19 3.88
N ALA A 41 -3.56 -3.62 3.52
CA ALA A 41 -4.68 -3.41 4.45
C ALA A 41 -5.23 -4.73 4.99
N VAL A 42 -5.51 -5.69 4.11
CA VAL A 42 -5.99 -7.04 4.48
C VAL A 42 -4.98 -7.77 5.36
N TYR A 43 -3.69 -7.68 5.05
CA TYR A 43 -2.65 -8.29 5.89
C TYR A 43 -2.58 -7.66 7.29
N ALA A 44 -2.61 -6.33 7.37
CA ALA A 44 -2.57 -5.62 8.66
C ALA A 44 -3.81 -5.92 9.52
N GLU A 45 -4.98 -6.06 8.89
CA GLU A 45 -6.23 -6.40 9.57
C GLU A 45 -6.26 -7.84 10.06
N ASN A 46 -5.74 -8.79 9.27
CA ASN A 46 -5.65 -10.20 9.67
C ASN A 46 -4.57 -10.49 10.73
N LYS A 47 -3.62 -9.58 10.94
CA LYS A 47 -2.51 -9.72 11.90
C LYS A 47 -2.71 -8.87 13.18
N LYS A 48 -3.83 -8.16 13.28
CA LYS A 48 -4.24 -7.40 14.46
C LYS A 48 -4.75 -8.33 15.56
#